data_AF-A0A955B288-F1
#
_entry.id   AF-A0A955B288-F1
#
_cell.length_a   1.000
_cell.length_b   1.000
_cell.length_c   1.000
_cell.angle_alpha   90.00
_cell.angle_beta   90.00
_cell.angle_gamma   90.00
#
_symmetry.space_group_name_H-M   'P 1'
#
loop_
_entity.id
_entity.type
_entity.pdbx_description
1 polymer ?
#
loop_
_entity_poly.entity_id
_entity_poly.type
_entity_poly.pdbx_seq_one_letter_code
_entity_poly.pdbx_strand_id
1 'polypeptide(L)'
;MFKLRPYLSALAFGLAYFLAAEVGHALSFQQASIATFWPPSGIFVGVLFFVPPRRWPWFIAAAIAANLVSDIGWHQKPPLVSLGFTLANSVEAVVGAYLLQRFREPHFTLRSRRHVLLGMPLAALAAACGATIGAAIVCFWQPTANYFPTWAVWWSSDVMGMLLVGPLVVAALRQQWDNLRLLSWP
;
A
#
# COMPACT_ATOMS: atom_id res chain seq x y z
N MET A 1 -7.76 2.09 -30.31
CA MET A 1 -7.19 0.97 -29.51
C MET A 1 -6.60 1.39 -28.15
N PHE A 2 -6.98 2.54 -27.56
CA PHE A 2 -6.30 3.12 -26.37
C PHE A 2 -6.96 2.88 -25.00
N LYS A 3 -8.08 2.14 -24.94
CA LYS A 3 -8.88 1.97 -23.71
C LYS A 3 -8.39 0.83 -22.77
N LEU A 4 -7.48 -0.04 -23.22
CA LEU A 4 -7.02 -1.23 -22.45
C LEU A 4 -5.89 -0.94 -21.43
N ARG A 5 -5.17 0.17 -21.60
CA ARG A 5 -4.02 0.56 -20.75
C ARG A 5 -4.32 0.62 -19.24
N PRO A 6 -5.41 1.23 -18.75
CA PRO A 6 -5.63 1.35 -17.30
C PRO A 6 -5.89 0.01 -16.61
N TYR A 7 -6.59 -0.91 -17.28
CA TYR A 7 -6.90 -2.24 -16.72
C TYR A 7 -5.65 -3.11 -16.63
N LEU A 8 -4.78 -3.05 -17.63
CA LEU A 8 -3.49 -3.74 -17.60
C LEU A 8 -2.56 -3.19 -16.50
N SER A 9 -2.56 -1.87 -16.30
CA SER A 9 -1.82 -1.26 -15.18
C SER A 9 -2.36 -1.68 -13.81
N ALA A 10 -3.69 -1.73 -13.65
CA ALA A 10 -4.31 -2.21 -12.41
C ALA A 10 -4.05 -3.69 -12.17
N LEU A 11 -4.06 -4.52 -13.21
CA LEU A 11 -3.72 -5.94 -13.14
C LEU A 11 -2.25 -6.16 -12.76
N ALA A 12 -1.33 -5.47 -13.43
CA ALA A 12 0.10 -5.53 -13.10
C ALA A 12 0.36 -5.05 -11.67
N PHE A 13 -0.33 -4.00 -11.24
CA PHE A 13 -0.31 -3.54 -9.86
C PHE A 13 -0.83 -4.60 -8.89
N GLY A 14 -1.97 -5.24 -9.16
CA GLY A 14 -2.53 -6.29 -8.32
C GLY A 14 -1.58 -7.49 -8.19
N LEU A 15 -0.93 -7.90 -9.28
CA LEU A 15 0.10 -8.94 -9.26
C LEU A 15 1.33 -8.52 -8.42
N ALA A 16 1.82 -7.29 -8.59
CA ALA A 16 2.93 -6.78 -7.80
C ALA A 16 2.58 -6.71 -6.31
N TYR A 17 1.36 -6.25 -5.98
CA TYR A 17 0.83 -6.21 -4.63
C TYR A 17 0.76 -7.62 -4.02
N PHE A 18 0.21 -8.59 -4.76
CA PHE A 18 0.12 -9.98 -4.34
C PHE A 18 1.50 -10.58 -4.02
N LEU A 19 2.44 -10.50 -4.96
CA LEU A 19 3.79 -11.03 -4.77
C LEU A 19 4.51 -10.36 -3.59
N ALA A 20 4.32 -9.06 -3.42
CA ALA A 20 4.83 -8.30 -2.29
C ALA A 20 4.22 -8.75 -0.96
N ALA A 21 2.93 -9.10 -0.92
CA ALA A 21 2.27 -9.64 0.26
C ALA A 21 2.89 -10.99 0.64
N GLU A 22 3.12 -11.86 -0.34
CA GLU A 22 3.75 -13.17 -0.10
C GLU A 22 5.20 -13.05 0.38
N VAL A 23 5.97 -12.10 -0.15
CA VAL A 23 7.30 -11.78 0.39
C VAL A 23 7.19 -11.30 1.85
N GLY A 24 6.22 -10.42 2.15
CA GLY A 24 5.95 -9.97 3.52
C GLY A 24 5.63 -11.15 4.45
N HIS A 25 4.76 -12.05 4.02
CA HIS A 25 4.42 -13.27 4.76
C HIS A 25 5.63 -14.19 4.97
N ALA A 26 6.44 -14.43 3.94
CA ALA A 26 7.63 -15.26 4.02
C ALA A 26 8.71 -14.71 4.97
N LEU A 27 8.78 -13.38 5.12
CA LEU A 27 9.70 -12.69 6.03
C LEU A 27 9.13 -12.50 7.44
N SER A 28 7.87 -12.87 7.68
CA SER A 28 7.20 -12.69 8.96
C SER A 28 7.35 -13.93 9.85
N PHE A 29 7.27 -13.72 11.16
CA PHE A 29 7.28 -14.83 12.12
C PHE A 29 6.05 -15.73 11.92
N GLN A 30 6.27 -17.05 11.85
CA GLN A 30 5.23 -18.05 11.51
C GLN A 30 3.98 -18.05 12.41
N GLN A 31 4.07 -17.50 13.63
CA GLN A 31 2.96 -17.46 14.59
C GLN A 31 2.30 -16.07 14.70
N ALA A 32 2.80 -15.07 13.95
CA ALA A 32 2.24 -13.74 13.98
C ALA A 32 0.98 -13.66 13.11
N SER A 33 -0.09 -13.09 13.66
CA SER A 33 -1.34 -12.82 12.94
C SER A 33 -1.23 -11.63 11.97
N ILE A 34 -0.15 -10.86 12.08
CA ILE A 34 0.17 -9.69 11.27
C ILE A 34 1.59 -9.88 10.72
N ALA A 35 1.80 -9.48 9.47
CA ALA A 35 3.12 -9.46 8.89
C ALA A 35 4.01 -8.43 9.62
N THR A 36 5.26 -8.80 9.94
CA THR A 36 6.21 -7.87 10.57
C THR A 36 6.84 -6.88 9.57
N PHE A 37 6.67 -7.15 8.28
CA PHE A 37 7.04 -6.26 7.19
C PHE A 37 6.00 -6.39 6.08
N TRP A 38 5.42 -5.26 5.67
CA TRP A 38 4.37 -5.23 4.65
C TRP A 38 4.78 -4.38 3.44
N PRO A 39 5.60 -4.94 2.52
CA PRO A 39 5.94 -4.29 1.26
C PRO A 39 4.75 -3.74 0.45
N PRO A 40 3.56 -4.37 0.44
CA PRO A 40 2.41 -3.88 -0.32
C PRO A 40 2.01 -2.45 -0.01
N SER A 41 2.14 -1.97 1.24
CA SER A 41 1.81 -0.58 1.60
C SER A 41 2.61 0.44 0.79
N GLY A 42 3.90 0.20 0.60
CA GLY A 42 4.75 1.08 -0.21
C GLY A 42 4.42 1.04 -1.69
N ILE A 43 4.07 -0.13 -2.23
CA ILE A 43 3.60 -0.27 -3.62
C ILE A 43 2.29 0.48 -3.81
N PHE A 44 1.34 0.30 -2.89
CA PHE A 44 0.00 0.85 -2.99
C PHE A 44 0.02 2.38 -2.92
N VAL A 45 0.66 2.95 -1.90
CA VAL A 45 0.83 4.41 -1.78
C VAL A 45 1.64 4.96 -2.96
N GLY A 46 2.75 4.30 -3.32
CA GLY A 46 3.63 4.75 -4.40
C GLY A 46 2.94 4.80 -5.77
N VAL A 47 2.08 3.82 -6.07
CA VAL A 47 1.30 3.78 -7.31
C VAL A 47 0.19 4.83 -7.28
N LEU A 48 -0.61 4.88 -6.20
CA LEU A 48 -1.70 5.87 -6.08
C LEU A 48 -1.17 7.31 -6.10
N PHE A 49 0.04 7.56 -5.61
CA PHE A 49 0.68 8.88 -5.66
C PHE A 49 0.82 9.41 -7.10
N PHE A 50 1.08 8.55 -8.09
CA PHE A 50 1.14 8.97 -9.50
C PHE A 50 -0.19 8.89 -10.22
N VAL A 51 -1.13 8.06 -9.76
CA VAL A 51 -2.42 7.88 -10.43
C VAL A 51 -3.39 9.02 -10.05
N PRO A 52 -4.09 9.66 -11.00
CA PRO A 52 -5.09 10.67 -10.67
C PRO A 52 -6.25 10.05 -9.87
N PRO A 53 -6.82 10.74 -8.85
CA PRO A 53 -7.83 10.18 -7.94
C PRO A 53 -9.02 9.50 -8.62
N ARG A 54 -9.49 10.03 -9.76
CA ARG A 54 -10.58 9.43 -10.57
C ARG A 54 -10.31 7.98 -11.04
N ARG A 55 -9.05 7.52 -11.00
CA ARG A 55 -8.64 6.16 -11.39
C ARG A 55 -8.31 5.27 -10.19
N TRP A 56 -8.25 5.81 -8.97
CA TRP A 56 -7.96 5.03 -7.76
C TRP A 56 -8.88 3.82 -7.57
N PRO A 57 -10.19 3.87 -7.86
CA PRO A 57 -11.07 2.71 -7.67
C PRO A 57 -10.57 1.43 -8.38
N TRP A 58 -9.93 1.54 -9.55
CA TRP A 58 -9.39 0.38 -10.27
C TRP A 58 -8.22 -0.28 -9.54
N PHE A 59 -7.32 0.53 -8.97
CA PHE A 59 -6.17 0.05 -8.21
C PHE A 59 -6.59 -0.45 -6.83
N ILE A 60 -7.55 0.20 -6.19
CA ILE A 60 -8.14 -0.27 -4.93
C ILE A 60 -8.80 -1.64 -5.14
N ALA A 61 -9.61 -1.80 -6.19
CA ALA A 61 -10.23 -3.08 -6.51
C ALA A 61 -9.18 -4.19 -6.78
N ALA A 62 -8.10 -3.86 -7.48
CA ALA A 62 -7.01 -4.80 -7.73
C ALA A 62 -6.25 -5.19 -6.44
N ALA A 63 -5.99 -4.23 -5.53
CA ALA A 63 -5.38 -4.50 -4.23
C ALA A 63 -6.29 -5.38 -3.37
N ILE A 64 -7.60 -5.07 -3.32
CA ILE A 64 -8.59 -5.87 -2.59
C ILE A 64 -8.59 -7.30 -3.13
N ALA A 65 -8.69 -7.49 -4.45
CA ALA A 65 -8.69 -8.81 -5.05
C ALA A 65 -7.40 -9.59 -4.74
N ALA A 66 -6.23 -8.95 -4.90
CA ALA A 66 -4.93 -9.55 -4.58
C ALA A 66 -4.83 -9.96 -3.10
N ASN A 67 -5.24 -9.06 -2.20
CA ASN A 67 -5.21 -9.31 -0.76
C ASN A 67 -6.17 -10.43 -0.36
N LEU A 68 -7.39 -10.48 -0.90
CA LEU A 68 -8.34 -11.56 -0.65
C LEU A 68 -7.84 -12.92 -1.17
N VAL A 69 -7.21 -12.96 -2.34
CA VAL A 69 -6.62 -14.20 -2.89
C VAL A 69 -5.51 -14.72 -1.98
N SER A 70 -4.62 -13.85 -1.51
CA SER A 70 -3.57 -14.19 -0.55
C SER A 70 -4.19 -14.67 0.76
N ASP A 71 -4.99 -13.83 1.40
CA ASP A 71 -5.53 -14.06 2.73
C ASP A 71 -6.41 -15.31 2.81
N ILE A 72 -7.38 -15.45 1.90
CA ILE A 72 -8.36 -16.55 1.94
C ILE A 72 -7.77 -17.79 1.25
N GLY A 73 -7.14 -17.61 0.10
CA GLY A 73 -6.67 -18.72 -0.73
C GLY A 73 -5.42 -19.40 -0.19
N TRP A 74 -4.43 -18.61 0.26
CA TRP A 74 -3.12 -19.15 0.65
C TRP A 74 -2.94 -19.20 2.16
N HIS A 75 -3.43 -18.19 2.87
CA HIS A 75 -3.26 -18.05 4.32
C HIS A 75 -4.49 -18.47 5.14
N GLN A 76 -5.56 -18.94 4.47
CA GLN A 76 -6.78 -19.50 5.08
C GLN A 76 -7.43 -18.61 6.15
N LYS A 77 -7.30 -17.27 6.02
CA LYS A 77 -7.94 -16.31 6.91
C LYS A 77 -9.45 -16.27 6.65
N PRO A 78 -10.28 -16.03 7.69
CA PRO A 78 -11.72 -15.91 7.50
C PRO A 78 -12.09 -14.74 6.57
N PRO A 79 -13.07 -14.89 5.65
CA PRO A 79 -13.40 -13.85 4.69
C PRO A 79 -13.72 -12.47 5.30
N LEU A 80 -14.41 -12.45 6.45
CA LEU A 80 -14.75 -11.20 7.15
C LEU A 80 -13.49 -10.48 7.66
N VAL A 81 -12.50 -11.23 8.14
CA VAL A 81 -11.22 -10.70 8.62
C VAL A 81 -10.44 -10.13 7.44
N SER A 82 -10.36 -10.87 6.34
CA SER A 82 -9.70 -10.42 5.10
C SER A 82 -10.32 -9.15 4.54
N LEU A 83 -11.66 -9.05 4.53
CA LEU A 83 -12.36 -7.82 4.15
C LEU A 83 -11.95 -6.64 5.04
N GLY A 84 -11.88 -6.84 6.35
CA GLY A 84 -11.39 -5.84 7.30
C GLY A 84 -9.95 -5.40 7.03
N PHE A 85 -9.06 -6.34 6.69
CA PHE A 85 -7.68 -6.04 6.33
C PHE A 85 -7.57 -5.28 5.02
N THR A 86 -8.34 -5.66 3.99
CA THR A 86 -8.37 -4.92 2.73
C THR A 86 -8.88 -3.49 2.91
N LEU A 87 -9.84 -3.27 3.81
CA LEU A 87 -10.33 -1.94 4.18
C LEU A 87 -9.22 -1.12 4.86
N ALA A 88 -8.54 -1.69 5.85
CA ALA A 88 -7.43 -1.04 6.55
C ALA A 88 -6.34 -0.59 5.56
N ASN A 89 -5.86 -1.51 4.72
CA ASN A 89 -4.84 -1.26 3.71
C ASN A 89 -5.28 -0.20 2.68
N SER A 90 -6.56 -0.20 2.28
CA SER A 90 -7.09 0.75 1.32
C SER A 90 -7.20 2.17 1.90
N VAL A 91 -7.69 2.29 3.15
CA VAL A 91 -7.79 3.58 3.85
C VAL A 91 -6.39 4.20 4.00
N GLU A 92 -5.44 3.40 4.47
CA GLU A 92 -4.04 3.79 4.55
C GLU A 92 -3.50 4.32 3.21
N ALA A 93 -3.66 3.53 2.14
CA ALA A 93 -3.12 3.88 0.84
C ALA A 93 -3.72 5.18 0.27
N VAL A 94 -5.04 5.35 0.44
CA VAL A 94 -5.78 6.56 0.04
C VAL A 94 -5.29 7.77 0.82
N VAL A 95 -5.17 7.67 2.14
CA VAL A 95 -4.69 8.76 3.00
C VAL A 95 -3.25 9.13 2.65
N GLY A 96 -2.35 8.14 2.56
CA GLY A 96 -0.94 8.36 2.25
C GLY A 96 -0.75 9.01 0.87
N ALA A 97 -1.41 8.48 -0.16
CA ALA A 97 -1.33 9.03 -1.51
C ALA A 97 -1.95 10.42 -1.60
N TYR A 98 -3.09 10.67 -0.94
CA TYR A 98 -3.75 11.98 -0.93
C TYR A 98 -2.85 13.05 -0.31
N LEU A 99 -2.26 12.75 0.85
CA LEU A 99 -1.36 13.67 1.54
C LEU A 99 -0.11 13.94 0.68
N LEU A 100 0.52 12.90 0.14
CA LEU A 100 1.68 13.06 -0.74
C LEU A 100 1.36 13.89 -1.99
N GLN A 101 0.20 13.67 -2.61
CA GLN A 101 -0.25 14.47 -3.76
C GLN A 101 -0.49 15.93 -3.39
N ARG A 102 -0.95 16.24 -2.17
CA ARG A 102 -1.17 17.62 -1.70
C ARG A 102 0.14 18.39 -1.49
N PHE A 103 1.20 17.70 -1.07
CA PHE A 103 2.54 18.27 -0.94
C PHE A 103 3.39 18.11 -2.21
N ARG A 104 2.77 17.70 -3.32
CA ARG A 104 3.45 17.53 -4.61
C ARG A 104 3.75 18.89 -5.21
N GLU A 105 4.97 19.37 -4.99
CA GLU A 105 5.51 20.45 -5.81
C GLU A 105 5.71 19.94 -7.26
N PRO A 106 5.66 20.82 -8.29
CA PRO A 106 5.88 20.47 -9.70
C PRO A 106 7.17 19.67 -9.95
N HIS A 107 8.12 19.74 -9.02
CA HIS A 107 9.42 19.08 -9.04
C HIS A 107 9.64 18.07 -7.89
N PHE A 108 8.59 17.39 -7.40
CA PHE A 108 8.77 16.33 -6.39
C PHE A 108 9.91 15.39 -6.80
N THR A 109 10.95 15.31 -5.98
CA THR A 109 12.18 14.56 -6.28
C THR A 109 12.74 13.89 -5.06
N LEU A 110 13.01 12.58 -5.20
CA LEU A 110 13.71 11.77 -4.21
C LEU A 110 15.15 12.23 -3.97
N ARG A 111 15.70 13.07 -4.87
CA ARG A 111 17.02 13.72 -4.68
C ARG A 111 16.98 14.84 -3.64
N SER A 112 15.80 15.38 -3.33
CA SER A 112 15.64 16.42 -2.33
C SER A 112 15.45 15.79 -0.96
N ARG A 113 16.39 16.08 -0.06
CA ARG A 113 16.31 15.68 1.36
C ARG A 113 14.97 16.12 1.97
N ARG A 114 14.42 17.27 1.56
CA ARG A 114 13.12 17.78 2.01
C ARG A 114 11.97 16.82 1.69
N HIS A 115 11.92 16.24 0.49
CA HIS A 115 10.84 15.34 0.10
C HIS A 115 10.93 13.98 0.81
N VAL A 116 12.15 13.48 1.05
CA VAL A 116 12.37 12.26 1.84
C VAL A 116 11.96 12.48 3.30
N LEU A 117 12.37 13.61 3.89
CA LEU A 117 12.02 13.96 5.28
C LEU A 117 10.52 14.26 5.46
N LEU A 118 9.85 14.81 4.44
CA LEU A 118 8.39 14.99 4.47
C LEU A 118 7.63 13.67 4.28
N GLY A 119 8.19 12.70 3.55
CA GLY A 119 7.56 11.39 3.36
C GLY A 119 7.44 10.58 4.65
N MET A 120 8.38 10.73 5.59
CA MET A 120 8.40 10.01 6.86
C MET A 120 7.17 10.26 7.75
N PRO A 121 6.84 11.51 8.15
CA PRO A 121 5.65 11.75 8.98
C PRO A 121 4.35 11.44 8.24
N LEU A 122 4.31 11.57 6.91
CA LEU A 122 3.13 11.23 6.12
C LEU A 122 2.89 9.72 6.04
N ALA A 123 3.96 8.94 5.87
CA ALA A 123 3.90 7.48 5.94
C ALA A 123 3.45 7.02 7.34
N ALA A 124 4.01 7.60 8.40
CA ALA A 124 3.60 7.33 9.78
C ALA A 124 2.11 7.62 10.03
N LEU A 125 1.60 8.74 9.52
CA LEU A 125 0.19 9.11 9.65
C LEU A 125 -0.73 8.19 8.86
N ALA A 126 -0.36 7.86 7.61
CA ALA A 126 -1.12 6.93 6.78
C ALA A 126 -1.18 5.54 7.43
N ALA A 127 -0.04 5.03 7.88
CA ALA A 127 0.06 3.76 8.59
C ALA A 127 -0.77 3.74 9.87
N ALA A 128 -0.88 4.87 10.58
CA ALA A 128 -1.71 4.96 11.78
C ALA A 128 -3.21 4.76 11.46
N CYS A 129 -3.68 5.25 10.31
CA CYS A 129 -5.05 5.02 9.86
C CYS A 129 -5.31 3.54 9.57
N GLY A 130 -4.39 2.88 8.84
CA GLY A 130 -4.46 1.44 8.55
C GLY A 130 -4.42 0.61 9.82
N ALA A 131 -3.41 0.82 10.66
CA ALA A 131 -3.20 0.10 11.92
C ALA A 131 -4.39 0.22 12.89
N THR A 132 -5.07 1.37 12.93
CA THR A 132 -6.26 1.57 13.77
C THR A 132 -7.39 0.61 13.38
N ILE A 133 -7.62 0.42 12.09
CA ILE A 133 -8.63 -0.51 11.58
C ILE A 133 -8.11 -1.95 11.71
N GLY A 134 -6.90 -2.22 11.25
CA GLY A 134 -6.30 -3.56 11.23
C GLY A 134 -6.21 -4.19 12.63
N ALA A 135 -5.76 -3.43 13.63
CA ALA A 135 -5.68 -3.91 15.01
C ALA A 135 -7.06 -4.23 15.60
N ALA A 136 -8.09 -3.43 15.28
CA ALA A 136 -9.46 -3.71 15.71
C ALA A 136 -9.98 -5.03 15.10
N ILE A 137 -9.69 -5.26 13.81
CA ILE A 137 -10.05 -6.51 13.11
C ILE A 137 -9.30 -7.71 13.71
N VAL A 138 -8.03 -7.57 14.06
CA VAL A 138 -7.26 -8.64 14.72
C VAL A 138 -7.84 -8.96 16.11
N CYS A 139 -8.13 -7.95 16.92
CA CYS A 139 -8.75 -8.16 18.25
C CYS A 139 -10.15 -8.77 18.15
N PHE A 140 -10.91 -8.45 17.10
CA PHE A 140 -12.17 -9.11 16.81
C PHE A 140 -11.99 -10.59 16.45
N TRP A 141 -10.99 -10.91 15.64
CA TRP A 141 -10.71 -12.29 15.21
C TRP A 141 -10.08 -13.14 16.31
N GLN A 142 -9.22 -12.53 17.13
CA GLN A 142 -8.42 -13.19 18.15
C GLN A 142 -8.68 -12.51 19.51
N PRO A 143 -9.61 -13.05 20.32
CA PRO A 143 -10.00 -12.43 21.60
C PRO A 143 -8.85 -12.25 22.60
N THR A 144 -7.77 -13.01 22.45
CA THR A 144 -6.56 -12.90 23.29
C THR A 144 -5.58 -11.83 22.81
N ALA A 145 -5.81 -11.20 21.65
CA ALA A 145 -4.92 -10.19 21.11
C ALA A 145 -5.08 -8.85 21.83
N ASN A 146 -3.96 -8.21 22.15
CA ASN A 146 -3.94 -6.88 22.76
C ASN A 146 -3.91 -5.81 21.67
N TYR A 147 -4.83 -4.85 21.73
CA TYR A 147 -4.98 -3.82 20.70
C TYR A 147 -3.70 -2.99 20.47
N PHE A 148 -3.11 -2.42 21.52
CA PHE A 148 -1.95 -1.52 21.35
C PHE A 148 -0.68 -2.21 20.84
N PRO A 149 -0.26 -3.38 21.33
CA PRO A 149 0.86 -4.12 20.74
C PRO A 149 0.59 -4.51 19.29
N THR A 150 -0.62 -4.99 18.99
CA THR A 150 -1.07 -5.35 17.64
C THR A 150 -1.01 -4.16 16.70
N TRP A 151 -1.51 -3.00 17.15
CA TRP A 151 -1.46 -1.73 16.45
C TRP A 151 -0.02 -1.29 16.19
N ALA A 152 0.88 -1.41 17.18
CA ALA A 152 2.27 -1.02 17.02
C ALA A 152 3.02 -1.88 16.00
N VAL A 153 2.78 -3.19 15.99
CA VAL A 153 3.33 -4.12 14.99
C VAL A 153 2.80 -3.77 13.60
N TRP A 154 1.48 -3.58 13.47
CA TRP A 154 0.86 -3.20 12.19
C TRP A 154 1.44 -1.88 11.67
N TRP A 155 1.42 -0.85 12.52
CA TRP A 155 1.90 0.48 12.18
C TRP A 155 3.37 0.46 11.74
N SER A 156 4.24 -0.21 12.51
CA SER A 156 5.67 -0.27 12.18
C SER A 156 5.94 -1.06 10.89
N SER A 157 5.23 -2.17 10.68
CA SER A 157 5.29 -2.96 9.45
C SER A 157 4.96 -2.13 8.21
N ASP A 158 3.87 -1.36 8.26
CA ASP A 158 3.39 -0.58 7.11
C ASP A 158 4.26 0.66 6.88
N VAL A 159 4.73 1.31 7.95
CA VAL A 159 5.74 2.38 7.85
C VAL A 159 7.00 1.86 7.17
N MET A 160 7.53 0.71 7.56
CA MET A 160 8.69 0.10 6.91
C MET A 160 8.41 -0.22 5.45
N GLY A 161 7.24 -0.78 5.13
CA GLY A 161 6.78 -0.99 3.76
C GLY A 161 6.82 0.29 2.93
N MET A 162 6.23 1.37 3.44
CA MET A 162 6.21 2.66 2.76
C MET A 162 7.58 3.29 2.59
N LEU A 163 8.43 3.28 3.62
CA LEU A 163 9.72 3.95 3.59
C LEU A 163 10.78 3.19 2.80
N LEU A 164 10.72 1.86 2.77
CA LEU A 164 11.68 1.03 2.04
C LEU A 164 11.26 0.79 0.60
N VAL A 165 9.96 0.55 0.36
CA VAL A 165 9.45 0.16 -0.97
C VAL A 165 8.87 1.34 -1.73
N GLY A 166 8.21 2.27 -1.04
CA GLY A 166 7.60 3.45 -1.66
C GLY A 166 8.57 4.26 -2.53
N PRO A 167 9.78 4.64 -2.06
CA PRO A 167 10.77 5.35 -2.87
C PRO A 167 11.21 4.58 -4.12
N LEU A 168 11.33 3.25 -4.04
CA LEU A 168 11.72 2.41 -5.18
C LEU A 168 10.65 2.43 -6.26
N VAL A 169 9.39 2.27 -5.85
CA VAL A 169 8.22 2.35 -6.73
C VAL A 169 8.13 3.73 -7.37
N VAL A 170 8.32 4.79 -6.58
CA VAL A 170 8.32 6.16 -7.07
C VAL A 170 9.44 6.41 -8.09
N ALA A 171 10.64 5.90 -7.83
CA ALA A 171 11.77 6.03 -8.75
C ALA A 171 11.49 5.29 -10.08
N ALA A 172 11.00 4.05 -10.02
CA ALA A 172 10.68 3.24 -11.18
C ALA A 172 9.55 3.86 -12.03
N LEU A 173 8.47 4.31 -11.39
CA LEU A 173 7.34 4.92 -12.07
C LEU A 173 7.67 6.32 -12.60
N ARG A 174 8.54 7.08 -11.92
CA ARG A 174 8.98 8.39 -12.41
C ARG A 174 9.72 8.27 -13.75
N GLN A 175 10.62 7.30 -13.88
CA GLN A 175 11.32 7.07 -15.13
C GLN A 175 10.34 6.79 -16.28
N GLN A 176 9.31 5.99 -16.03
CA GLN A 176 8.25 5.74 -17.00
C GLN A 176 7.38 6.98 -17.26
N TRP A 177 7.07 7.77 -16.23
CA TRP A 177 6.30 9.01 -16.34
C TRP A 177 7.00 10.08 -17.16
N ASP A 178 8.31 10.27 -16.96
CA ASP A 178 9.11 11.24 -17.71
C ASP A 178 9.23 10.78 -19.18
N ASN A 179 9.40 9.48 -19.42
CA ASN A 179 9.38 8.90 -20.77
C ASN A 179 8.01 9.02 -21.47
N LEU A 180 6.91 8.88 -20.73
CA LEU A 180 5.55 9.02 -21.26
C LEU A 180 5.15 10.49 -21.47
N ARG A 181 5.71 11.44 -20.69
CA ARG A 181 5.52 12.89 -20.91
C ARG A 181 6.18 13.39 -22.19
N LEU A 182 7.34 12.84 -22.56
CA LEU A 182 7.99 13.11 -23.86
C LEU A 182 7.19 12.55 -25.06
N LEU A 183 6.30 11.59 -24.80
CA LEU A 183 5.42 10.96 -25.79
C LEU A 183 3.96 11.46 -25.73
N SER A 184 3.71 12.55 -24.99
CA SER A 184 2.44 13.26 -24.83
C SER A 184 1.19 12.38 -24.62
N TRP A 185 0.54 12.56 -23.49
CA TRP A 185 -0.90 12.37 -23.43
C TRP A 185 -1.54 13.75 -23.22
N PRO A 186 -2.59 14.10 -23.99
CA PRO A 186 -3.33 15.35 -23.81
C PRO A 186 -3.98 15.46 -22.43
#